data_AF-A0A9P6DPH7-F1
#
_entry.id   AF-A0A9P6DPH7-F1
#
_cell.length_a   1.000
_cell.length_b   1.000
_cell.length_c   1.000
_cell.angle_alpha   90.00
_cell.angle_beta   90.00
_cell.angle_gamma   90.00
#
_symmetry.space_group_name_H-M   'P 1'
#
loop_
_entity.id
_entity.type
_entity.pdbx_description
1 polymer ?
#
loop_
_entity_poly.entity_id
_entity_poly.type
_entity_poly.pdbx_seq_one_letter_code
_entity_poly.pdbx_strand_id
1 'polypeptide(L)'
;YSILPVLGLDGYLSFNIFEGSVTAEKFEKFLCEHVPLMHPYPGPQSVLILDNCSIHHGPLSKHLLRTRLVKYQIHSLFEYC
;
A
#
# COMPACT_ATOMS: atom_id res chain seq x y z
N TYR A 1 2.02 -19.84 -1.24
CA TYR A 1 1.87 -18.61 -2.05
C TYR A 1 1.15 -17.55 -1.24
N SER A 2 1.46 -16.29 -1.50
CA SER A 2 0.80 -15.11 -0.92
C SER A 2 0.34 -14.18 -2.03
N ILE A 3 -0.70 -13.41 -1.75
CA ILE A 3 -1.27 -12.40 -2.65
C ILE A 3 -1.22 -11.03 -1.98
N LEU A 4 -0.83 -10.00 -2.73
CA LEU A 4 -0.96 -8.59 -2.35
C LEU A 4 -1.93 -7.91 -3.32
N PRO A 5 -3.21 -7.75 -2.95
CA PRO A 5 -4.18 -7.03 -3.77
C PRO A 5 -4.19 -5.53 -3.47
N VAL A 6 -4.43 -4.72 -4.50
CA VAL A 6 -4.92 -3.35 -4.40
C VAL A 6 -6.42 -3.36 -4.66
N LEU A 7 -7.18 -2.90 -3.68
CA LEU A 7 -8.63 -2.79 -3.75
C LEU A 7 -9.01 -1.31 -3.79
N GLY A 8 -9.86 -0.95 -4.74
CA GLY A 8 -10.53 0.34 -4.82
C GLY A 8 -12.01 0.23 -4.45
N LEU A 9 -12.71 1.36 -4.43
CA LEU A 9 -14.15 1.40 -4.18
C LEU A 9 -14.97 0.67 -5.26
N ASP A 10 -14.46 0.66 -6.50
CA ASP A 10 -15.08 -0.02 -7.64
C ASP A 10 -14.66 -1.50 -7.76
N GLY A 11 -13.98 -2.03 -6.73
CA GLY A 11 -13.53 -3.41 -6.67
C GLY A 11 -12.02 -3.56 -6.85
N TYR A 12 -11.61 -4.63 -7.51
CA TYR A 12 -10.21 -5.01 -7.63
C TYR A 12 -9.47 -4.18 -8.69
N LEU A 13 -8.30 -3.63 -8.32
CA LEU A 13 -7.48 -2.81 -9.23
C LEU A 13 -6.26 -3.58 -9.77
N SER A 14 -5.51 -4.26 -8.90
CA SER A 14 -4.30 -5.02 -9.26
C SER A 14 -3.85 -5.97 -8.14
N PHE A 15 -3.03 -6.99 -8.42
CA PHE A 15 -2.45 -7.90 -7.44
C PHE A 15 -1.07 -8.38 -7.89
N ASN A 16 -0.25 -8.75 -6.90
CA ASN A 16 0.93 -9.58 -7.13
C ASN A 16 0.76 -10.91 -6.38
N ILE A 17 1.11 -12.02 -7.04
CA ILE A 17 1.19 -13.35 -6.43
C ILE A 17 2.65 -13.75 -6.38
N PHE A 18 3.10 -14.27 -5.24
CA PHE A 18 4.47 -14.74 -5.07
C PHE A 18 4.54 -15.92 -4.12
N GLU A 19 5.64 -16.66 -4.20
CA GLU A 19 5.90 -17.77 -3.29
C GLU A 19 6.44 -17.27 -1.94
N GLY A 20 6.04 -17.97 -0.87
CA GLY A 20 6.38 -17.63 0.51
C GLY A 20 5.76 -16.32 1.03
N SER A 21 6.23 -15.86 2.17
CA SER A 21 5.71 -14.67 2.88
C SER A 21 6.04 -13.35 2.17
N VAL A 22 5.24 -12.33 2.50
CA VAL A 22 5.51 -10.93 2.13
C VAL A 22 6.68 -10.41 2.96
N THR A 23 7.73 -9.92 2.29
CA THR A 23 8.85 -9.24 2.93
C THR A 23 8.75 -7.74 2.69
N ALA A 24 9.48 -6.93 3.46
CA ALA A 24 9.58 -5.50 3.24
C ALA A 24 10.02 -5.16 1.81
N GLU A 25 11.01 -5.87 1.27
CA GLU A 25 11.48 -5.71 -0.11
C GLU A 25 10.37 -5.98 -1.15
N LYS A 26 9.64 -7.09 -1.00
CA LYS A 26 8.52 -7.43 -1.90
C LYS A 26 7.42 -6.37 -1.83
N PHE A 27 7.12 -5.88 -0.63
CA PHE A 27 6.13 -4.82 -0.41
C PHE A 27 6.57 -3.48 -1.01
N GLU A 28 7.83 -3.09 -0.83
CA GLU A 28 8.36 -1.85 -1.41
C GLU A 28 8.37 -1.89 -2.94
N LYS A 29 8.76 -3.02 -3.53
CA LYS A 29 8.64 -3.23 -4.98
C LYS A 29 7.19 -3.10 -5.45
N PHE A 30 6.26 -3.69 -4.71
CA PHE A 30 4.84 -3.57 -5.00
C PHE A 30 4.37 -2.11 -4.96
N LEU A 31 4.79 -1.31 -3.97
CA LEU A 31 4.48 0.13 -3.93
C LEU A 31 5.08 0.90 -5.10
N CYS A 32 6.32 0.61 -5.51
CA CYS A 32 6.94 1.24 -6.67
C CYS A 32 6.14 1.01 -7.97
N GLU A 33 5.51 -0.16 -8.11
CA GLU A 33 4.69 -0.51 -9.27
C GLU A 33 3.31 0.16 -9.22
N HIS A 34 2.70 0.31 -8.04
CA HIS A 34 1.30 0.71 -7.90
C HIS A 34 1.09 2.20 -7.58
N VAL A 35 1.97 2.82 -6.77
CA VAL A 35 1.85 4.25 -6.42
C VAL A 35 1.84 5.17 -7.66
N PRO A 36 2.60 4.90 -8.75
CA PRO A 36 2.51 5.69 -9.96
C PRO A 36 1.16 5.67 -10.68
N LEU A 37 0.32 4.66 -10.41
CA LEU A 37 -1.01 4.50 -11.00
C LEU A 37 -2.11 5.27 -10.22
N MET A 38 -1.78 5.80 -9.03
CA MET A 38 -2.70 6.58 -8.21
C MET A 38 -2.82 8.03 -8.72
N HIS A 39 -3.99 8.64 -8.49
CA HIS A 39 -4.19 10.05 -8.82
C HIS A 39 -3.74 10.99 -7.69
N PRO A 40 -3.42 12.26 -7.98
CA PRO A 40 -3.18 13.28 -6.95
C PRO A 40 -4.42 13.49 -6.07
N TYR A 41 -4.23 13.66 -4.76
CA TYR A 41 -5.31 14.03 -3.84
C TYR A 41 -5.84 15.45 -4.12
N PRO A 42 -7.17 15.71 -4.10
CA PRO A 42 -8.27 14.83 -3.66
C PRO A 42 -8.97 14.04 -4.78
N GLY A 43 -8.28 13.68 -5.86
CA GLY A 43 -8.84 12.92 -6.98
C GLY A 43 -9.30 11.49 -6.60
N PRO A 44 -10.00 10.78 -7.49
CA PRO A 44 -10.38 9.39 -7.26
C PRO A 44 -9.14 8.50 -7.07
N GLN A 45 -9.19 7.48 -6.21
CA GLN A 45 -8.05 6.56 -5.95
C GLN A 45 -6.75 7.28 -5.52
N SER A 46 -6.87 8.40 -4.79
CA SER A 46 -5.73 9.22 -4.33
C SER A 46 -5.31 8.98 -2.87
N VAL A 47 -5.98 8.05 -2.18
CA VAL A 47 -5.74 7.73 -0.77
C VAL A 47 -5.34 6.27 -0.67
N LEU A 48 -4.19 6.00 -0.05
CA LEU A 48 -3.72 4.64 0.23
C LEU A 48 -4.02 4.28 1.68
N ILE A 49 -4.73 3.19 1.91
CA ILE A 49 -5.02 2.68 3.26
C ILE A 49 -4.26 1.38 3.43
N LEU A 50 -3.49 1.28 4.51
CA LEU A 50 -2.70 0.10 4.86
C LEU A 50 -2.97 -0.28 6.32
N ASP A 51 -2.81 -1.55 6.65
CA ASP A 51 -2.79 -1.99 8.04
C ASP A 51 -1.49 -1.56 8.74
N ASN A 52 -1.44 -1.67 10.07
CA ASN A 52 -0.25 -1.36 10.88
C ASN A 52 0.77 -2.50 10.93
N CYS A 53 1.06 -3.13 9.79
CA CYS A 53 2.16 -4.07 9.70
C CYS A 53 3.51 -3.33 9.79
N SER A 54 4.47 -3.89 10.54
CA SER A 54 5.81 -3.31 10.72
C SER A 54 6.55 -3.06 9.40
N ILE A 55 6.30 -3.90 8.39
CA ILE A 55 6.92 -3.79 7.06
C ILE A 55 6.47 -2.54 6.28
N HIS A 56 5.35 -1.91 6.67
CA HIS A 56 4.84 -0.69 6.03
C HIS A 56 5.57 0.59 6.50
N HIS A 57 6.39 0.49 7.55
CA HIS A 57 7.09 1.63 8.15
C HIS A 57 8.46 1.91 7.54
N GLY A 58 8.83 1.20 6.47
CA GLY A 58 10.10 1.33 5.77
C GLY A 58 10.36 2.73 5.18
N PRO A 59 11.63 3.16 5.06
CA PRO A 59 11.98 4.48 4.57
C PRO A 59 11.56 4.72 3.11
N LEU A 60 11.64 3.71 2.25
CA LEU A 60 11.22 3.82 0.84
C LEU A 60 9.71 3.99 0.72
N SER A 61 8.93 3.25 1.51
CA SER A 61 7.47 3.41 1.61
C SER A 61 7.09 4.84 1.96
N LYS A 62 7.74 5.43 2.98
CA LYS A 62 7.51 6.83 3.38
C LYS A 62 7.92 7.83 2.30
N HIS A 63 9.00 7.58 1.58
CA HIS A 63 9.47 8.45 0.51
C HIS A 63 8.47 8.52 -0.65
N LEU A 64 8.02 7.36 -1.15
CA LEU A 64 7.12 7.25 -2.29
C LEU A 64 5.76 7.91 -2.02
N LEU A 65 5.21 7.73 -0.81
CA LEU A 65 3.91 8.30 -0.44
C LEU A 65 3.94 9.82 -0.33
N ARG A 66 5.06 10.40 0.12
CA ARG A 66 5.23 11.86 0.24
C ARG A 66 5.36 12.57 -1.11
N THR A 67 5.90 11.91 -2.14
CA THR A 67 6.17 12.57 -3.44
C THR A 67 4.93 12.75 -4.31
N ARG A 68 3.85 11.99 -4.07
CA ARG A 68 2.64 11.96 -4.92
C ARG A 68 1.40 12.60 -4.30
N LEU A 69 1.54 13.29 -3.15
CA LEU A 69 0.41 13.83 -2.37
C LEU A 69 -0.64 12.75 -2.01
N VAL A 70 -0.22 11.49 -1.91
CA VAL A 70 -1.10 10.40 -1.49
C VAL A 70 -1.29 10.53 0.01
N LYS A 71 -2.53 10.74 0.45
CA LYS A 71 -2.85 10.63 1.88
C LYS A 71 -2.73 9.15 2.24
N TYR A 72 -1.90 8.83 3.22
CA TYR A 72 -1.77 7.47 3.72
C TYR A 72 -2.21 7.43 5.18
N GLN A 73 -2.89 6.35 5.55
CA GLN A 73 -3.24 6.08 6.94
C GLN A 73 -2.92 4.62 7.25
N ILE A 74 -2.09 4.44 8.27
CA ILE A 74 -1.72 3.15 8.82
C ILE A 74 -2.65 2.91 10.02
N HIS A 75 -3.61 2.00 9.89
CA HIS A 75 -4.54 1.68 10.98
C HIS A 75 -3.94 0.63 11.92
N SER A 76 -3.69 1.02 13.16
CA SER A 76 -3.43 0.09 14.27
C SER A 76 -4.65 -0.80 14.50
N LEU A 77 -4.50 -2.12 14.39
CA LEU A 77 -5.53 -3.08 14.81
C LEU A 77 -5.52 -3.33 16.33
N PHE A 78 -4.79 -2.54 17.13
CA PHE A 78 -4.67 -2.72 18.59
C PHE A 78 -5.61 -1.83 19.42
N GLU A 79 -6.85 -1.61 18.99
CA GLU A 79 -7.89 -1.02 19.87
C GLU A 79 -9.13 -1.92 20.06
N TYR A 80 -9.08 -3.20 19.64
CA TYR A 80 -10.18 -4.16 19.82
C TYR A 80 -9.76 -5.54 20.38
N CYS A 81 -8.72 -5.60 21.22
CA CYS A 81 -8.46 -6.72 22.12
C CYS A 81 -8.20 -6.21 23.54
#